data_AF-A0A165ZT25-F1
#
_entry.id   AF-A0A165ZT25-F1
#
_cell.length_a   1.000
_cell.length_b   1.000
_cell.length_c   1.000
_cell.angle_alpha   90.00
_cell.angle_beta   90.00
_cell.angle_gamma   90.00
#
_symmetry.space_group_name_H-M   'P 1'
#
loop_
_entity.id
_entity.type
_entity.pdbx_description
1 polymer ?
#
loop_
_entity_poly.entity_id
_entity_poly.type
_entity_poly.pdbx_seq_one_letter_code
_entity_poly.pdbx_strand_id
1 'polypeptide(L)'
;MNIPDEFKHASFNSEYGSYDSNTSIWTIGNLNAGETSTAEFKAIATKEGIHEISASVESNEFDIDNSTTKHSVNIKVDPTNNPQPQPKPQPQPPKPQPQHVNGKVAMKKTGIPIVIVIIIIIIIIISLLAYTGIRRKRY
;
A
#
# COMPACT_ATOMS: atom_id res chain seq x y z
N MET A 1 -24.29 -1.49 4.81
CA MET A 1 -22.98 -1.00 4.36
C MET A 1 -22.93 -1.21 2.86
N ASN A 2 -22.82 -0.18 2.02
CA ASN A 2 -22.71 -0.40 0.58
C ASN A 2 -21.24 -0.51 0.20
N ILE A 3 -20.85 -1.63 -0.39
CA ILE A 3 -19.47 -1.92 -0.79
C ILE A 3 -19.53 -2.21 -2.29
N PRO A 4 -19.11 -1.29 -3.15
CA PRO A 4 -19.29 -1.47 -4.58
C PRO A 4 -18.48 -2.66 -5.12
N ASP A 5 -18.96 -3.29 -6.19
CA ASP A 5 -18.40 -4.51 -6.83
C ASP A 5 -16.92 -4.41 -7.24
N GLU A 6 -16.39 -3.19 -7.21
CA GLU A 6 -15.00 -2.87 -7.48
C GLU A 6 -14.04 -3.21 -6.33
N PHE A 7 -14.52 -3.83 -5.25
CA PHE A 7 -13.69 -4.35 -4.15
C PHE A 7 -13.66 -5.89 -4.14
N LYS A 8 -12.46 -6.49 -4.21
CA LYS A 8 -12.22 -7.95 -4.11
C LYS A 8 -11.64 -8.34 -2.76
N HIS A 9 -11.71 -9.63 -2.43
CA HIS A 9 -11.19 -10.19 -1.17
C HIS A 9 -11.76 -9.48 0.08
N ALA A 10 -13.04 -9.14 0.02
CA ALA A 10 -13.77 -8.57 1.12
C ALA A 10 -13.78 -9.53 2.32
N SER A 11 -13.34 -9.05 3.48
CA SER A 11 -13.50 -9.73 4.76
C SER A 11 -14.10 -8.77 5.77
N PHE A 12 -15.00 -9.31 6.59
CA PHE A 12 -15.68 -8.58 7.65
C PHE A 12 -15.34 -9.23 8.99
N ASN A 13 -15.00 -8.41 9.98
CA ASN A 13 -14.80 -8.82 11.36
C ASN A 13 -15.56 -7.88 12.29
N SER A 14 -16.23 -8.42 13.30
CA SER A 14 -16.87 -7.64 14.35
C SER A 14 -16.82 -8.39 15.68
N GLU A 15 -16.83 -7.64 16.77
CA GLU A 15 -16.97 -8.20 18.12
C GLU A 15 -18.41 -8.58 18.45
N TYR A 16 -19.38 -7.94 17.77
CA TYR A 16 -20.81 -8.16 17.96
C TYR A 16 -21.51 -8.43 16.64
N GLY A 17 -22.60 -9.17 16.71
CA GLY A 17 -23.50 -9.37 15.59
C GLY A 17 -22.92 -10.23 14.47
N SER A 18 -23.56 -10.17 13.32
CA SER A 18 -23.16 -10.93 12.13
C SER A 18 -23.40 -10.12 10.86
N TYR A 19 -22.54 -10.32 9.87
CA TYR A 19 -22.65 -9.68 8.57
C TYR A 19 -23.12 -10.68 7.52
N ASP A 20 -24.17 -10.32 6.79
CA ASP A 20 -24.64 -11.05 5.62
C ASP A 20 -24.08 -10.42 4.35
N SER A 21 -23.17 -11.14 3.68
CA SER A 21 -22.54 -10.68 2.46
C SER A 21 -23.48 -10.60 1.25
N ASN A 22 -24.64 -11.27 1.28
CA ASN A 22 -25.61 -11.21 0.18
C ASN A 22 -26.40 -9.90 0.20
N THR A 23 -26.74 -9.43 1.41
CA THR A 23 -27.52 -8.19 1.61
C THR A 23 -26.63 -6.99 1.97
N SER A 24 -25.37 -7.23 2.31
CA SER A 24 -24.42 -6.23 2.81
C SER A 24 -24.89 -5.52 4.10
N ILE A 25 -25.62 -6.26 4.94
CA ILE A 25 -26.15 -5.80 6.22
C ILE A 25 -25.36 -6.42 7.36
N TRP A 26 -24.92 -5.60 8.31
CA TRP A 26 -24.37 -6.04 9.59
C TRP A 26 -25.43 -5.87 10.66
N THR A 27 -25.88 -6.96 11.26
CA THR A 27 -26.86 -6.97 12.34
C THR A 27 -26.14 -7.10 13.67
N ILE A 28 -26.09 -6.01 14.44
CA ILE A 28 -25.38 -5.93 15.73
C ILE A 28 -26.16 -6.63 16.85
N GLY A 29 -27.50 -6.55 16.83
CA GLY A 29 -28.37 -6.99 17.92
C GLY A 29 -28.60 -5.88 18.94
N ASN A 30 -28.90 -6.25 20.19
CA ASN A 30 -29.13 -5.28 21.26
C ASN A 30 -27.80 -4.75 21.80
N LEU A 31 -27.73 -3.45 22.03
CA LEU A 31 -26.67 -2.78 22.78
C LEU A 31 -27.28 -2.11 24.01
N ASN A 32 -26.66 -2.28 25.17
CA ASN A 32 -27.06 -1.57 26.38
C ASN A 32 -26.66 -0.09 26.29
N ALA A 33 -27.27 0.74 27.14
CA ALA A 33 -26.95 2.17 27.19
C ALA A 33 -25.45 2.41 27.44
N GLY A 34 -24.81 3.14 26.52
CA GLY A 34 -23.38 3.45 26.57
C GLY A 34 -22.46 2.39 25.96
N GLU A 35 -22.98 1.25 25.50
CA GLU A 35 -22.17 0.26 24.78
C GLU A 35 -21.85 0.74 23.36
N THR A 36 -20.72 0.27 22.83
CA THR A 36 -20.26 0.56 21.47
C THR A 36 -19.94 -0.75 20.77
N SER A 37 -20.34 -0.85 19.51
CA SER A 37 -19.95 -1.94 18.64
C SER A 37 -19.06 -1.43 17.52
N THR A 38 -18.00 -2.18 17.21
CA THR A 38 -17.06 -1.85 16.13
C THR A 38 -16.97 -3.02 15.15
N ALA A 39 -16.93 -2.70 13.86
CA ALA A 39 -16.63 -3.65 12.81
C ALA A 39 -15.46 -3.16 11.95
N GLU A 40 -14.63 -4.09 11.51
CA GLU A 40 -13.55 -3.88 10.57
C GLU A 40 -13.91 -4.52 9.23
N PHE A 41 -13.81 -3.72 8.17
CA PHE A 41 -13.95 -4.19 6.79
C PHE A 41 -12.62 -4.05 6.05
N LYS A 42 -12.16 -5.14 5.45
CA LYS A 42 -10.95 -5.17 4.61
C LYS A 42 -11.33 -5.63 3.21
N ALA A 43 -10.91 -4.88 2.20
CA ALA A 43 -11.02 -5.30 0.81
C ALA A 43 -9.94 -4.63 -0.05
N ILE A 44 -9.80 -5.14 -1.28
CA ILE A 44 -8.84 -4.68 -2.28
C ILE A 44 -9.61 -4.00 -3.41
N ALA A 45 -9.40 -2.69 -3.60
CA ALA A 45 -9.95 -1.99 -4.75
C ALA A 45 -9.34 -2.53 -6.06
N THR A 46 -10.18 -2.71 -7.07
CA THR A 46 -9.81 -3.27 -8.39
C THR A 46 -9.74 -2.23 -9.49
N LYS A 47 -10.16 -1.00 -9.20
CA LYS A 47 -10.10 0.14 -10.11
C LYS A 47 -9.42 1.31 -9.43
N GLU A 48 -8.80 2.14 -10.26
CA GLU A 48 -8.24 3.42 -9.87
C GLU A 48 -9.36 4.46 -9.83
N GLY A 49 -9.20 5.49 -9.01
CA GLY A 49 -10.18 6.58 -8.90
C GLY A 49 -10.62 6.84 -7.46
N ILE A 50 -11.71 7.60 -7.33
CA ILE A 50 -12.32 7.92 -6.04
C ILE A 50 -13.49 6.98 -5.83
N HIS A 51 -13.46 6.24 -4.72
CA HIS A 51 -14.51 5.32 -4.30
C HIS A 51 -15.16 5.86 -3.03
N GLU A 52 -16.48 6.06 -3.07
CA GLU A 52 -17.24 6.41 -1.88
C GLU A 52 -17.73 5.13 -1.19
N ILE A 53 -17.38 4.98 0.08
CA ILE A 53 -17.92 3.93 0.96
C ILE A 53 -18.90 4.58 1.91
N SER A 54 -20.11 4.04 2.02
CA SER A 54 -21.14 4.56 2.91
C SER A 54 -21.70 3.50 3.84
N ALA A 55 -21.96 3.94 5.08
CA ALA A 55 -22.63 3.17 6.11
C ALA A 55 -23.84 3.95 6.61
N SER A 56 -24.92 3.22 6.89
CA SER A 56 -26.10 3.75 7.56
C SER A 56 -26.47 2.85 8.72
N VAL A 57 -26.90 3.47 9.82
CA VAL A 57 -27.39 2.79 11.01
C VAL A 57 -28.90 2.98 11.09
N GLU A 58 -29.61 1.90 11.40
CA GLU A 58 -31.03 1.92 11.69
C GLU A 58 -31.23 1.27 13.06
N SER A 59 -32.01 1.91 13.91
CA SER A 59 -32.33 1.46 15.27
C SER A 59 -33.81 1.67 15.56
N ASN A 60 -34.33 1.01 16.60
CA ASN A 60 -35.70 1.19 17.08
C ASN A 60 -35.78 2.11 18.32
N GLU A 61 -34.65 2.50 18.89
CA GLU A 61 -34.54 3.51 19.94
C GLU A 61 -34.88 4.90 19.42
N PHE A 62 -35.55 5.70 20.26
CA PHE A 62 -35.90 7.08 19.94
C PHE A 62 -34.66 7.97 19.91
N ASP A 63 -34.38 8.55 18.74
CA ASP A 63 -33.35 9.56 18.52
C ASP A 63 -34.01 10.95 18.53
N ILE A 64 -33.67 11.80 19.51
CA ILE A 64 -34.32 13.10 19.69
C ILE A 64 -33.76 14.18 18.75
N ASP A 65 -32.52 13.99 18.31
CA ASP A 65 -31.71 14.93 17.56
C ASP A 65 -31.51 14.49 16.10
N ASN A 66 -31.90 13.26 15.75
CA ASN A 66 -31.73 12.67 14.42
C ASN A 66 -30.30 12.88 13.91
N SER A 67 -29.33 12.77 14.82
CA SER A 67 -27.93 12.97 14.51
C SER A 67 -27.50 11.97 13.43
N THR A 68 -26.55 12.36 12.58
CA THR A 68 -26.28 11.72 11.29
C THR A 68 -26.16 10.20 11.38
N THR A 69 -27.23 9.48 11.02
CA THR A 69 -27.24 8.00 10.96
C THR A 69 -26.52 7.46 9.73
N LYS A 70 -26.07 8.34 8.84
CA LYS A 70 -25.34 8.02 7.61
C LYS A 70 -23.98 8.68 7.63
N HIS A 71 -22.95 7.91 7.32
CA HIS A 71 -21.58 8.38 7.17
C HIS A 71 -21.00 7.83 5.87
N SER A 72 -20.19 8.65 5.19
CA SER A 72 -19.43 8.21 4.03
C SER A 72 -17.97 8.66 4.10
N VAL A 73 -17.12 7.91 3.40
CA VAL A 73 -15.70 8.19 3.26
C VAL A 73 -15.30 8.01 1.80
N ASN A 74 -14.50 8.96 1.30
CA ASN A 74 -13.93 8.88 -0.04
C ASN A 74 -12.52 8.32 0.05
N ILE A 75 -12.28 7.20 -0.65
CA ILE A 75 -10.97 6.57 -0.76
C ILE A 75 -10.44 6.82 -2.17
N LYS A 76 -9.25 7.42 -2.27
CA LYS A 76 -8.55 7.60 -3.53
C LYS A 76 -7.59 6.44 -3.76
N VAL A 77 -7.85 5.66 -4.80
CA VAL A 77 -6.96 4.61 -5.27
C VAL A 77 -6.13 5.21 -6.40
N ASP A 78 -4.87 5.50 -6.09
CA ASP A 78 -3.94 6.00 -7.09
C ASP A 78 -3.59 4.90 -8.09
N PRO A 79 -3.24 5.28 -9.33
CA PRO A 79 -2.75 4.34 -10.30
C PRO A 79 -1.57 3.55 -9.78
N THR A 80 -1.60 2.24 -9.97
CA THR A 80 -0.36 1.49 -9.83
C THR A 80 0.56 2.01 -10.91
N ASN A 81 1.72 2.57 -10.55
CA ASN A 81 2.83 2.76 -11.49
C ASN A 81 3.33 1.36 -11.89
N ASN A 82 2.49 0.57 -12.56
CA ASN A 82 2.93 -0.61 -13.26
C ASN A 82 3.76 -0.07 -14.41
N PRO A 83 5.09 -0.35 -14.50
CA PRO A 83 5.84 0.02 -15.67
C PRO A 83 5.10 -0.58 -16.86
N GLN A 84 4.52 0.29 -17.70
CA GLN A 84 3.92 -0.12 -18.96
C GLN A 84 4.92 -1.10 -19.59
N PRO A 85 4.52 -2.33 -19.99
CA PRO A 85 5.43 -3.21 -20.70
C PRO A 85 6.01 -2.37 -21.83
N GLN A 86 7.32 -2.09 -21.77
CA GLN A 86 7.96 -1.39 -22.89
C GLN A 86 7.60 -2.23 -24.12
N PRO A 87 7.13 -1.61 -25.22
CA PRO A 87 6.98 -2.33 -26.47
C PRO A 87 8.29 -3.10 -26.69
N LYS A 88 8.20 -4.44 -26.77
CA LYS A 88 9.38 -5.27 -27.06
C LYS A 88 10.09 -4.62 -28.25
N PRO A 89 11.40 -4.33 -28.20
CA PRO A 89 12.08 -3.67 -29.29
C PRO A 89 11.80 -4.42 -30.59
N GLN A 90 11.02 -3.82 -31.47
CA GLN A 90 10.88 -4.32 -32.84
C GLN A 90 12.26 -4.19 -33.48
N PRO A 91 12.76 -5.19 -34.23
CA PRO A 91 14.05 -5.11 -34.88
C PRO A 91 14.13 -3.80 -35.70
N GLN A 92 14.95 -2.86 -35.27
CA GLN A 92 15.22 -1.66 -36.05
C GLN A 92 16.13 -2.05 -37.23
N PRO A 93 15.86 -1.57 -38.46
CA PRO A 93 16.84 -1.61 -39.53
C PRO A 93 18.17 -1.01 -39.03
N PRO A 94 19.34 -1.48 -39.51
CA PRO A 94 20.62 -0.93 -39.09
C PRO A 94 20.65 0.60 -39.26
N LYS A 95 20.86 1.33 -38.16
CA LYS A 95 20.99 2.78 -38.20
C LYS A 95 22.32 3.15 -38.86
N PRO A 96 22.35 4.11 -39.81
CA PRO A 96 23.61 4.64 -40.32
C PRO A 96 24.46 5.20 -39.17
N GLN A 97 25.72 4.80 -39.07
CA GLN A 97 26.65 5.29 -38.06
C GLN A 97 26.86 6.81 -38.21
N PRO A 98 26.70 7.62 -37.14
CA PRO A 98 27.00 9.04 -37.19
C PRO A 98 28.49 9.29 -37.43
N GLN A 99 28.80 10.15 -38.39
CA GLN A 99 30.16 10.66 -38.61
C GLN A 99 30.59 11.51 -37.41
N HIS A 100 31.86 11.36 -37.02
CA HIS A 100 32.44 11.96 -35.82
C HIS A 100 32.57 13.49 -35.97
N VAL A 101 31.72 14.26 -35.29
CA VAL A 101 31.93 15.71 -35.08
C VAL A 101 32.24 16.00 -33.63
N ASN A 102 33.34 16.73 -33.45
CA ASN A 102 34.09 16.89 -32.22
C ASN A 102 33.36 17.84 -31.24
N GLY A 103 32.43 17.30 -30.45
CA GLY A 103 31.83 17.97 -29.30
C GLY A 103 32.19 17.24 -28.01
N LYS A 104 32.92 17.88 -27.09
CA LYS A 104 33.14 17.35 -25.74
C LYS A 104 31.82 17.32 -24.97
N VAL A 105 31.05 16.23 -25.06
CA VAL A 105 29.90 16.01 -24.17
C VAL A 105 30.42 15.43 -22.86
N ALA A 106 30.53 16.28 -21.84
CA ALA A 106 30.92 15.84 -20.50
C ALA A 106 29.77 15.04 -19.85
N MET A 107 30.03 13.79 -19.47
CA MET A 107 29.08 12.98 -18.71
C MET A 107 29.15 13.31 -17.21
N LYS A 108 27.99 13.34 -16.53
CA LYS A 108 27.96 13.37 -15.06
C LYS A 108 28.53 12.05 -14.55
N LYS A 109 29.46 12.08 -13.58
CA LYS A 109 29.92 10.87 -12.89
C LYS A 109 28.71 10.22 -12.20
N THR A 110 28.15 9.19 -12.81
CA THR A 110 26.99 8.44 -12.31
C THR A 110 27.46 7.04 -11.94
N GLY A 111 27.70 6.85 -10.64
CA GLY A 111 28.16 5.58 -10.06
C GLY A 111 29.10 5.83 -8.88
N ILE A 112 28.87 5.13 -7.77
CA ILE A 112 29.82 5.09 -6.65
C ILE A 112 31.09 4.39 -7.16
N PRO A 113 32.30 4.97 -7.04
CA PRO A 113 33.53 4.32 -7.43
C PRO A 113 33.68 2.95 -6.75
N ILE A 114 34.08 1.93 -7.50
CA ILE A 114 34.31 0.56 -6.98
C ILE A 114 35.23 0.57 -5.75
N VAL A 115 36.23 1.47 -5.73
CA VAL A 115 37.15 1.64 -4.60
C VAL A 115 36.40 2.02 -3.29
N ILE A 116 35.37 2.85 -3.36
CA ILE A 116 34.58 3.24 -2.18
C ILE A 116 33.77 2.04 -1.67
N VAL A 117 33.21 1.24 -2.58
CA VAL A 117 32.49 0.00 -2.22
C VAL A 117 33.42 -0.99 -1.50
N ILE A 118 34.64 -1.15 -1.99
CA ILE A 118 35.65 -2.05 -1.39
C ILE A 118 36.03 -1.59 0.03
N ILE A 119 36.22 -0.29 0.25
CA ILE A 119 36.56 0.27 1.57
C ILE A 119 35.45 0.00 2.59
N ILE A 120 34.19 0.19 2.19
CA ILE A 120 33.02 -0.07 3.06
C ILE A 120 32.98 -1.55 3.48
N ILE A 121 33.22 -2.47 2.54
CA ILE A 121 33.24 -3.91 2.83
C ILE A 121 34.34 -4.26 3.84
N ILE A 122 35.54 -3.69 3.69
CA ILE A 122 36.66 -3.93 4.62
C ILE A 122 36.34 -3.44 6.03
N ILE A 123 35.72 -2.25 6.17
CA ILE A 123 35.34 -1.71 7.49
C ILE A 123 34.33 -2.62 8.19
N ILE A 124 33.36 -3.16 7.44
CA ILE A 124 32.37 -4.10 7.98
C ILE A 124 33.04 -5.39 8.45
N ILE A 125 33.95 -5.96 7.66
CA ILE A 125 34.67 -7.19 8.03
C ILE A 125 35.52 -6.99 9.30
N ILE A 126 36.28 -5.89 9.38
CA ILE A 126 37.09 -5.56 10.57
C ILE A 126 36.19 -5.39 11.80
N SER A 127 35.04 -4.71 11.65
CA SER A 127 34.09 -4.52 12.75
C SER A 127 33.50 -5.84 13.24
N LEU A 128 33.16 -6.77 12.34
CA LEU A 128 32.68 -8.11 12.71
C LEU A 128 33.75 -8.95 13.42
N LEU A 129 35.00 -8.89 12.96
CA LEU A 129 36.13 -9.58 13.60
C LEU A 129 36.45 -8.99 14.98
N ALA A 130 36.43 -7.66 15.13
CA ALA A 130 36.60 -6.99 16.43
C ALA A 130 35.44 -7.30 17.39
N TYR A 131 34.20 -7.31 16.89
CA TYR A 131 33.00 -7.61 17.69
C TYR A 131 33.00 -9.04 18.26
N THR A 132 33.43 -10.01 17.46
CA THR A 132 33.57 -11.41 17.89
C THR A 132 34.77 -11.62 18.82
N GLY A 133 35.83 -10.82 18.68
CA GLY A 133 36.99 -10.80 19.60
C GLY A 133 36.70 -10.18 20.97
N ILE A 134 35.86 -9.14 21.04
CA ILE A 134 35.46 -8.49 22.30
C ILE A 134 34.57 -9.41 23.14
N ARG A 135 33.65 -10.16 22.53
CA ARG A 135 32.79 -11.12 23.27
C ARG A 135 33.54 -12.32 23.86
N ARG A 136 34.71 -12.69 23.33
CA ARG A 136 35.52 -13.81 23.87
C ARG A 136 36.40 -13.45 25.07
N LYS A 137 36.51 -12.16 25.46
CA LYS A 137 37.34 -11.69 26.59
C LYS A 137 36.56 -11.29 27.86
N ARG A 138 35.28 -11.65 27.96
CA ARG A 138 34.48 -11.48 29.19
C ARG A 138 33.81 -12.79 29.62
N TYR A 139 34.63 -13.76 30.03
CA TYR A 139 34.34 -14.82 31.00
C TYR A 139 35.67 -15.24 31.63
#